data_AF-A0A2P2KWZ1-F1
#
_entry.id   AF-A0A2P2KWZ1-F1
#
_cell.length_a   1.000
_cell.length_b   1.000
_cell.length_c   1.000
_cell.angle_alpha   90.00
_cell.angle_beta   90.00
_cell.angle_gamma   90.00
#
_symmetry.space_group_name_H-M   'P 1'
#
loop_
_entity.id
_entity.type
_entity.pdbx_description
1 polymer ?
#
loop_
_entity_poly.entity_id
_entity_poly.type
_entity_poly.pdbx_seq_one_letter_code
_entity_poly.pdbx_strand_id
1 'polypeptide(L)'
;MRAQTRPIYAVRTWVRRQPPKVKAFLAVVAAMATLVLLRFIVHDHDNLFVAAEAVHSIGISVLIYKLMKEKTCAGLSLKSQDLTAFFLAVRLYCSFVMEFDIHTLLDLATLATTLWVIYMIRFKLKSSYMEDKDNFAIYYVLVPCAVLALLIHPSTSHNLLNRILWAFCVYLEAVSVLPQLRVMQNTKVQLY
;
A
#
# COMPACT_ATOMS: atom_id res chain seq x y z
N MET A 1 46.58 0.21 1.76
CA MET A 1 45.35 0.34 0.96
C MET A 1 44.19 0.71 1.89
N ARG A 2 43.73 1.97 1.89
CA ARG A 2 42.61 2.43 2.75
C ARG A 2 41.29 2.04 2.10
N ALA A 3 40.49 1.22 2.78
CA ALA A 3 39.15 0.87 2.34
C ALA A 3 38.28 2.14 2.29
N GLN A 4 37.82 2.52 1.11
CA GLN A 4 36.78 3.53 0.90
C GLN A 4 35.48 3.02 1.54
N THR A 5 35.26 3.32 2.83
CA THR A 5 33.96 3.06 3.45
C THR A 5 32.96 4.04 2.86
N ARG A 6 32.04 3.54 2.04
CA ARG A 6 30.94 4.34 1.46
C ARG A 6 30.31 5.21 2.55
N PRO A 7 30.09 6.52 2.33
CA PRO A 7 29.62 7.45 3.36
C PRO A 7 28.31 6.98 4.01
N ILE A 8 27.43 6.35 3.23
CA ILE A 8 26.19 5.73 3.70
C ILE A 8 26.43 4.64 4.76
N TYR A 9 27.51 3.87 4.62
CA TYR A 9 27.88 2.80 5.55
C TYR A 9 28.41 3.36 6.88
N ALA A 10 29.18 4.45 6.83
CA ALA A 10 29.65 5.17 8.01
C ALA A 10 28.49 5.78 8.81
N VAL A 11 27.54 6.43 8.12
CA VAL A 11 26.34 6.98 8.76
C VAL A 11 25.49 5.87 9.38
N ARG A 12 25.24 4.77 8.65
CA ARG A 12 24.44 3.64 9.16
C ARG A 12 25.05 3.00 10.40
N THR A 13 26.37 2.79 10.42
CA THR A 13 27.08 2.21 11.56
C THR A 13 27.10 3.15 12.76
N TRP A 14 27.24 4.46 12.54
CA TRP A 14 27.15 5.46 13.58
C TRP A 14 25.75 5.51 14.23
N VAL A 15 24.67 5.56 13.42
CA VAL A 15 23.28 5.57 13.93
C VAL A 15 23.00 4.33 14.78
N ARG A 16 23.48 3.16 14.38
CA ARG A 16 23.30 1.91 15.14
C ARG A 16 23.92 1.96 16.54
N ARG A 17 25.04 2.67 16.70
CA ARG A 17 25.78 2.80 17.97
C ARG A 17 25.19 3.84 18.94
N GLN A 18 24.22 4.66 18.49
CA GLN A 18 23.62 5.68 19.34
C GLN A 18 22.69 5.10 20.43
N PRO A 19 22.60 5.76 21.60
CA PRO A 19 21.69 5.37 22.67
C PRO A 19 20.22 5.55 22.24
N PRO A 20 19.27 4.83 22.86
CA PRO A 20 17.85 4.83 22.46
C PRO A 20 17.22 6.23 22.46
N LYS A 21 17.62 7.11 23.39
CA LYS A 21 17.17 8.51 23.45
C LYS A 21 17.57 9.31 22.21
N VAL A 22 18.82 9.16 21.75
CA VAL A 22 19.32 9.85 20.55
C VAL A 22 18.68 9.28 19.29
N LYS A 23 18.44 7.97 19.23
CA LYS A 23 17.67 7.36 18.13
C LYS A 23 16.24 7.89 18.06
N ALA A 24 15.55 8.00 19.19
CA ALA A 24 14.22 8.58 19.25
C ALA A 24 14.23 10.05 18.79
N PHE A 25 15.18 10.85 19.26
CA PHE A 25 15.34 12.23 18.83
C PHE A 25 15.60 12.35 17.32
N LEU A 26 16.54 11.56 16.77
CA LEU A 26 16.83 11.52 15.34
C LEU A 26 15.60 11.10 14.52
N ALA A 27 14.81 10.14 15.02
CA ALA A 27 13.58 9.73 14.36
C ALA A 27 12.53 10.85 14.35
N VAL A 28 12.36 11.58 15.45
CA VAL A 28 11.45 12.72 15.54
C VAL A 28 11.90 13.85 14.60
N VAL A 29 13.19 14.20 14.60
CA VAL A 29 13.74 15.24 13.71
C VAL A 29 13.56 14.83 12.24
N ALA A 30 13.86 13.57 11.89
CA ALA A 30 13.66 13.07 10.54
C ALA A 30 12.18 13.10 10.13
N ALA A 31 11.28 12.71 11.04
CA ALA A 31 9.84 12.77 10.80
C ALA A 31 9.36 14.21 10.58
N MET A 32 9.77 15.15 11.44
CA MET A 32 9.44 16.58 11.28
C MET A 32 10.00 17.16 9.98
N ALA A 33 11.27 16.88 9.66
CA ALA A 33 11.89 17.34 8.42
C ALA A 33 11.16 16.79 7.20
N THR A 34 10.72 15.52 7.26
CA THR A 34 9.92 14.90 6.20
C THR A 34 8.56 15.58 6.08
N LEU A 35 7.86 15.85 7.19
CA LEU A 35 6.57 16.56 7.17
C LEU A 35 6.70 17.98 6.59
N VAL A 36 7.77 18.70 6.96
CA VAL A 36 8.04 20.04 6.42
C VAL A 36 8.33 19.98 4.93
N LEU A 37 9.23 19.08 4.49
CA LEU A 37 9.52 18.89 3.07
C LEU A 37 8.27 18.51 2.28
N LEU A 38 7.45 17.61 2.82
CA LEU A 38 6.20 17.18 2.19
C LEU A 38 5.24 18.37 2.05
N ARG A 39 5.12 19.22 3.08
CA ARG A 39 4.32 20.46 3.00
C ARG A 39 4.85 21.45 1.94
N PHE A 40 6.16 21.51 1.72
CA PHE A 40 6.75 22.40 0.71
C PHE A 40 6.69 21.82 -0.71
N ILE A 41 6.81 20.50 -0.86
CA ILE A 41 6.81 19.81 -2.16
C ILE A 41 5.39 19.62 -2.68
N VAL A 42 4.45 19.32 -1.78
CA VAL A 42 3.06 19.00 -2.14
C VAL A 42 2.25 20.29 -2.14
N HIS A 43 2.34 21.02 -3.25
CA HIS A 43 1.45 22.16 -3.53
C HIS A 43 0.13 21.66 -4.15
N ASP A 44 0.22 20.80 -5.16
CA ASP A 44 -0.94 20.18 -5.82
C ASP A 44 -1.09 18.71 -5.42
N HIS A 45 -2.15 18.42 -4.69
CA HIS A 45 -2.45 17.07 -4.19
C HIS A 45 -2.97 16.18 -5.33
N ASP A 46 -3.58 16.79 -6.35
CA ASP A 46 -4.14 16.11 -7.52
C ASP A 46 -3.06 15.43 -8.36
N ASN A 47 -1.89 16.05 -8.49
CA ASN A 47 -0.76 15.46 -9.22
C ASN A 47 -0.22 14.19 -8.52
N LEU A 48 -0.22 14.17 -7.18
CA LEU A 48 0.17 12.98 -6.42
C LEU A 48 -0.87 11.87 -6.58
N PHE A 49 -2.15 12.24 -6.57
CA PHE A 49 -3.24 11.29 -6.76
C PHE A 49 -3.15 10.64 -8.14
N VAL A 50 -3.01 11.42 -9.21
CA VAL A 50 -2.81 10.91 -10.58
C VAL A 50 -1.57 10.02 -10.67
N ALA A 51 -0.46 10.42 -10.05
CA ALA A 51 0.76 9.62 -10.06
C ALA A 51 0.57 8.27 -9.33
N ALA A 52 -0.11 8.26 -8.17
CA ALA A 52 -0.41 7.06 -7.42
C ALA A 52 -1.28 6.09 -8.24
N GLU A 53 -2.36 6.58 -8.84
CA GLU A 53 -3.26 5.79 -9.68
C GLU A 53 -2.56 5.26 -10.95
N ALA A 54 -1.69 6.06 -11.58
CA ALA A 54 -0.91 5.62 -12.73
C ALA A 54 0.07 4.49 -12.35
N VAL A 55 0.78 4.64 -11.22
CA VAL A 55 1.68 3.60 -10.71
C VAL A 55 0.90 2.33 -10.37
N HIS A 56 -0.28 2.46 -9.76
CA HIS A 56 -1.15 1.33 -9.47
C HIS A 56 -1.56 0.60 -10.76
N SER A 57 -2.04 1.34 -11.74
CA SER A 57 -2.47 0.83 -13.05
C SER A 57 -1.35 0.08 -13.78
N ILE A 58 -0.12 0.61 -13.74
CA ILE A 58 1.06 -0.07 -14.31
C ILE A 58 1.37 -1.35 -13.52
N GLY A 59 1.35 -1.29 -12.19
CA GLY A 59 1.60 -2.43 -11.32
C GLY A 59 0.65 -3.59 -11.56
N ILE A 60 -0.66 -3.32 -11.64
CA ILE A 60 -1.67 -4.35 -11.90
C ILE A 60 -1.54 -4.89 -13.33
N SER A 61 -1.19 -4.05 -14.31
CA SER A 61 -0.94 -4.49 -15.70
C SER A 61 0.23 -5.47 -15.79
N VAL A 62 1.34 -5.19 -15.10
CA VAL A 62 2.49 -6.10 -15.01
C VAL A 62 2.11 -7.40 -14.32
N LEU A 63 1.31 -7.34 -13.25
CA LEU A 63 0.82 -8.53 -12.56
C LEU A 63 -0.06 -9.40 -13.48
N ILE A 64 -0.98 -8.78 -14.23
CA ILE A 64 -1.82 -9.47 -15.21
C ILE A 64 -0.96 -10.16 -16.27
N TYR A 65 0.00 -9.44 -16.84
CA TYR A 65 0.92 -9.99 -17.83
C TYR A 65 1.66 -11.23 -17.29
N LYS A 66 2.16 -11.15 -16.05
CA LYS A 66 2.81 -12.28 -15.38
C LYS A 66 1.87 -13.48 -15.25
N LEU A 67 0.65 -13.29 -14.74
CA LEU A 67 -0.33 -14.37 -14.56
C LEU A 67 -0.72 -15.01 -15.90
N MET A 68 -0.85 -14.20 -16.96
CA MET A 68 -1.18 -14.69 -18.30
C MET A 68 -0.03 -15.48 -18.91
N LYS A 69 1.22 -15.03 -18.73
CA LYS A 69 2.41 -15.62 -19.35
C LYS A 69 2.91 -16.85 -18.61
N GLU A 70 3.03 -16.76 -17.30
CA GLU A 70 3.61 -17.83 -16.45
C GLU A 70 2.58 -18.86 -16.00
N LYS A 71 1.28 -18.56 -16.11
CA LYS A 71 0.18 -19.45 -15.69
C LYS A 71 0.34 -19.96 -14.25
N THR A 72 0.88 -19.12 -13.37
CA THR A 72 1.09 -19.42 -11.95
C THR A 72 0.86 -18.18 -11.10
N CYS A 73 0.28 -18.35 -9.92
CA CYS A 73 0.16 -17.32 -8.89
C CYS A 73 1.06 -17.60 -7.66
N ALA A 74 2.07 -18.46 -7.80
CA ALA A 74 3.01 -18.75 -6.73
C ALA A 74 3.71 -17.46 -6.24
N GLY A 75 3.72 -17.27 -4.93
CA GLY A 75 4.29 -16.08 -4.28
C GLY A 75 3.40 -14.82 -4.31
N LEU A 76 2.15 -14.92 -4.77
CA LEU A 76 1.16 -13.84 -4.72
C LEU A 76 0.21 -14.04 -3.53
N SER A 77 -0.01 -12.98 -2.74
CA SER A 77 -0.97 -12.96 -1.64
C SER A 77 -2.34 -12.58 -2.17
N LEU A 78 -3.30 -13.49 -2.00
CA LEU A 78 -4.71 -13.22 -2.30
C LEU A 78 -5.26 -12.17 -1.32
N LYS A 79 -4.81 -12.20 -0.06
CA LYS A 79 -5.26 -11.27 0.97
C LYS A 79 -4.88 -9.82 0.66
N SER A 80 -3.71 -9.60 0.07
CA SER A 80 -3.33 -8.27 -0.40
C SER A 80 -4.22 -7.80 -1.55
N GLN A 81 -4.57 -8.68 -2.49
CA GLN A 81 -5.49 -8.34 -3.59
C GLN A 81 -6.91 -8.05 -3.07
N ASP A 82 -7.42 -8.84 -2.13
CA ASP A 82 -8.72 -8.60 -1.49
C ASP A 82 -8.75 -7.24 -0.76
N LEU A 83 -7.68 -6.88 -0.04
CA LEU A 83 -7.54 -5.56 0.58
C LEU A 83 -7.50 -4.45 -0.46
N THR A 84 -6.80 -4.67 -1.57
CA THR A 84 -6.73 -3.72 -2.68
C THR A 84 -8.09 -3.46 -3.30
N ALA A 85 -8.83 -4.51 -3.63
CA ALA A 85 -10.18 -4.39 -4.15
C ALA A 85 -11.11 -3.68 -3.16
N PHE A 86 -10.96 -3.93 -1.85
CA PHE A 86 -11.80 -3.31 -0.84
C PHE A 86 -11.58 -1.80 -0.74
N PHE A 87 -10.33 -1.32 -0.67
CA PHE A 87 -10.11 0.13 -0.60
C PHE A 87 -10.48 0.82 -1.92
N LEU A 88 -10.22 0.19 -3.08
CA LEU A 88 -10.61 0.73 -4.39
C LEU A 88 -12.14 0.85 -4.51
N ALA A 89 -12.90 -0.12 -3.98
CA ALA A 89 -14.36 -0.04 -3.96
C ALA A 89 -14.87 1.13 -3.09
N VAL A 90 -14.28 1.34 -1.91
CA VAL A 90 -14.61 2.48 -1.05
C VAL A 90 -14.19 3.79 -1.71
N ARG A 91 -13.02 3.85 -2.34
CA ARG A 91 -12.52 5.02 -3.09
C ARG A 91 -13.45 5.37 -4.25
N LEU A 92 -13.84 4.39 -5.06
CA LEU A 92 -14.76 4.59 -6.18
C LEU A 92 -16.11 5.15 -5.71
N TYR A 93 -16.63 4.64 -4.59
CA TYR A 93 -17.83 5.21 -3.95
C TYR A 93 -17.61 6.67 -3.53
N CYS A 94 -16.51 6.96 -2.83
CA CYS A 94 -16.16 8.32 -2.42
C CYS A 94 -16.02 9.26 -3.63
N SER A 95 -15.34 8.83 -4.70
CA SER A 95 -15.21 9.57 -5.94
C SER A 95 -16.60 9.86 -6.52
N PHE A 96 -17.45 8.86 -6.71
CA PHE A 96 -18.79 9.07 -7.28
C PHE A 96 -19.65 10.07 -6.50
N VAL A 97 -19.54 10.09 -5.16
CA VAL A 97 -20.34 10.95 -4.28
C VAL A 97 -19.72 12.33 -4.08
N MET A 98 -18.39 12.46 -4.16
CA MET A 98 -17.67 13.71 -3.86
C MET A 98 -17.17 14.43 -5.11
N GLU A 99 -16.74 13.69 -6.14
CA GLU A 99 -16.01 14.18 -7.32
C GLU A 99 -16.38 13.35 -8.57
N PHE A 100 -17.28 13.87 -9.40
CA PHE A 100 -17.74 13.19 -10.62
C PHE A 100 -16.77 13.41 -11.80
N ASP A 101 -15.52 12.98 -11.66
CA ASP A 101 -14.45 13.24 -12.62
C ASP A 101 -13.84 11.96 -13.23
N ILE A 102 -12.94 12.13 -14.20
CA ILE A 102 -12.18 11.09 -14.92
C ILE A 102 -11.42 10.13 -13.99
N HIS A 103 -11.13 10.56 -12.77
CA HIS A 103 -10.60 9.74 -11.68
C HIS A 103 -11.48 8.52 -11.37
N THR A 104 -12.81 8.69 -11.42
CA THR A 104 -13.79 7.61 -11.23
C THR A 104 -13.62 6.49 -12.25
N LEU A 105 -13.27 6.84 -13.50
CA LEU A 105 -13.06 5.85 -14.57
C LEU A 105 -11.76 5.07 -14.34
N LEU A 106 -10.71 5.74 -13.86
CA LEU A 106 -9.43 5.11 -13.56
C LEU A 106 -9.56 4.15 -12.37
N ASP A 107 -10.22 4.57 -11.29
CA ASP A 107 -10.53 3.72 -10.13
C ASP A 107 -11.34 2.49 -10.53
N LEU A 108 -12.35 2.67 -11.39
CA LEU A 108 -13.17 1.58 -11.90
C LEU A 108 -12.34 0.57 -12.71
N ALA A 109 -11.45 1.05 -13.58
CA ALA A 109 -10.58 0.20 -14.39
C ALA A 109 -9.59 -0.58 -13.51
N THR A 110 -8.99 0.08 -12.51
CA THR A 110 -8.08 -0.55 -11.53
C THR A 110 -8.82 -1.58 -10.67
N LEU A 111 -10.05 -1.28 -10.24
CA LEU A 111 -10.88 -2.23 -9.50
C LEU A 111 -11.23 -3.46 -10.34
N ALA A 112 -11.67 -3.27 -11.59
CA ALA A 112 -12.04 -4.36 -12.48
C ALA A 112 -10.86 -5.29 -12.77
N THR A 113 -9.68 -4.73 -13.02
CA THR A 113 -8.44 -5.50 -13.22
C THR A 113 -8.00 -6.25 -11.96
N THR A 114 -8.13 -5.63 -10.78
CA THR A 114 -7.87 -6.29 -9.49
C THR A 114 -8.84 -7.45 -9.24
N LEU A 115 -10.14 -7.27 -9.51
CA LEU A 115 -11.14 -8.34 -9.40
C LEU A 115 -10.84 -9.49 -10.37
N TRP A 116 -10.35 -9.19 -11.58
CA TRP A 116 -9.89 -10.21 -12.52
C TRP A 116 -8.70 -11.00 -11.97
N VAL A 117 -7.72 -10.34 -11.33
CA VAL A 117 -6.60 -11.01 -10.66
C VAL A 117 -7.10 -11.93 -9.53
N ILE A 118 -8.02 -11.44 -8.69
CA ILE A 118 -8.65 -12.23 -7.62
C ILE A 118 -9.34 -13.47 -8.20
N TYR A 119 -10.12 -13.30 -9.28
CA TYR A 119 -10.76 -14.40 -9.99
C TYR A 119 -9.74 -15.42 -10.50
N MET A 120 -8.66 -14.95 -11.11
CA MET A 120 -7.58 -15.81 -11.61
C MET A 120 -6.97 -16.63 -10.48
N ILE A 121 -6.66 -16.04 -9.33
CA ILE A 121 -6.08 -16.75 -8.17
C ILE A 121 -7.08 -17.76 -7.60
N ARG A 122 -8.34 -17.36 -7.37
CA ARG A 122 -9.36 -18.19 -6.69
C ARG A 122 -9.84 -19.38 -7.54
N PHE A 123 -9.89 -19.22 -8.86
CA PHE A 123 -10.52 -20.22 -9.74
C PHE A 123 -9.57 -20.84 -10.77
N LYS A 124 -8.79 -20.04 -11.50
CA LYS A 124 -7.99 -20.55 -12.63
C LYS A 124 -6.61 -21.06 -12.22
N LEU A 125 -5.97 -20.40 -11.25
CA LEU A 125 -4.60 -20.64 -10.80
C LEU A 125 -4.55 -21.18 -9.36
N LYS A 126 -5.69 -21.60 -8.81
CA LYS A 126 -5.84 -22.05 -7.43
C LYS A 126 -4.82 -23.12 -7.04
N SER A 127 -4.45 -24.01 -7.95
CA SER A 127 -3.46 -25.07 -7.70
C SER A 127 -2.05 -24.54 -7.39
N SER A 128 -1.70 -23.35 -7.89
CA SER A 128 -0.40 -22.71 -7.64
C SER A 128 -0.41 -21.72 -6.48
N TYR A 129 -1.57 -21.52 -5.83
CA TYR A 129 -1.72 -20.61 -4.71
C TYR A 129 -1.17 -21.22 -3.42
N MET A 130 -0.29 -20.47 -2.74
CA MET A 130 0.40 -20.92 -1.53
C MET A 130 -0.36 -20.48 -0.27
N GLU A 131 -1.50 -21.13 0.00
CA GLU A 131 -2.38 -20.77 1.12
C GLU A 131 -1.69 -20.85 2.49
N ASP A 132 -0.80 -21.83 2.68
CA ASP A 132 -0.01 -22.02 3.90
C ASP A 132 0.92 -20.83 4.18
N LYS A 133 1.36 -20.12 3.13
CA LYS A 133 2.22 -18.95 3.25
C LYS A 133 1.45 -17.64 3.40
N ASP A 134 0.24 -17.56 2.87
CA ASP A 134 -0.63 -16.37 2.97
C ASP A 134 -1.44 -16.36 4.28
N ASN A 135 -0.74 -16.51 5.41
CA ASN A 135 -1.34 -16.63 6.74
C ASN A 135 -1.53 -15.28 7.47
N PHE A 136 -1.38 -14.15 6.77
CA PHE A 136 -1.58 -12.83 7.36
C PHE A 136 -3.05 -12.62 7.78
N ALA A 137 -3.29 -12.06 8.97
CA ALA A 137 -4.66 -11.82 9.43
C ALA A 137 -5.12 -10.42 9.02
N ILE A 138 -6.12 -10.32 8.15
CA ILE A 138 -6.56 -9.06 7.53
C ILE A 138 -7.06 -8.04 8.58
N TYR A 139 -7.62 -8.50 9.69
CA TYR A 139 -8.10 -7.63 10.77
C TYR A 139 -6.98 -6.78 11.41
N TYR A 140 -5.72 -7.23 11.38
CA TYR A 140 -4.58 -6.43 11.86
C TYR A 140 -4.37 -5.15 11.05
N VAL A 141 -4.95 -5.08 9.85
CA VAL A 141 -4.92 -3.90 8.99
C VAL A 141 -6.25 -3.17 9.04
N LEU A 142 -7.37 -3.87 8.86
CA LEU A 142 -8.70 -3.24 8.80
C LEU A 142 -9.04 -2.49 10.09
N VAL A 143 -8.80 -3.08 11.27
CA VAL A 143 -9.21 -2.47 12.55
C VAL A 143 -8.42 -1.19 12.83
N PRO A 144 -7.07 -1.16 12.75
CA PRO A 144 -6.33 0.08 12.93
C PRO A 144 -6.71 1.16 11.90
N CYS A 145 -6.92 0.81 10.63
CA CYS A 145 -7.34 1.78 9.61
C CYS A 145 -8.72 2.37 9.93
N ALA A 146 -9.68 1.55 10.37
CA ALA A 146 -11.01 2.01 10.76
C ALA A 146 -10.96 2.93 11.99
N VAL A 147 -10.22 2.52 13.04
CA VAL A 147 -10.04 3.35 14.25
C VAL A 147 -9.36 4.68 13.91
N LEU A 148 -8.29 4.65 13.12
CA LEU A 148 -7.59 5.87 12.70
C LEU A 148 -8.50 6.77 11.87
N ALA A 149 -9.30 6.22 10.95
CA ALA A 149 -10.24 7.01 10.15
C ALA A 149 -11.36 7.66 10.97
N LEU A 150 -11.78 7.03 12.08
CA LEU A 150 -12.74 7.63 13.01
C LEU A 150 -12.12 8.77 13.83
N LEU A 151 -10.85 8.66 14.20
CA LEU A 151 -10.15 9.65 15.03
C LEU A 151 -9.55 10.79 14.20
N ILE A 152 -9.08 10.48 13.00
CA ILE A 152 -8.31 11.35 12.11
C ILE A 152 -8.93 11.23 10.72
N HIS A 153 -9.75 12.22 10.37
CA HIS A 153 -10.31 12.37 9.03
C HIS A 153 -10.29 13.87 8.65
N PRO A 154 -10.16 14.21 7.36
CA PRO A 154 -10.05 15.60 6.93
C PRO A 154 -11.31 16.39 7.30
N SER A 155 -11.18 17.70 7.53
CA SER A 155 -12.29 18.62 7.82
C SER A 155 -12.80 19.31 6.56
N THR A 156 -13.55 18.57 5.75
CA THR A 156 -14.18 19.07 4.52
C THR A 156 -15.68 19.29 4.71
N SER A 157 -16.33 19.95 3.73
CA SER A 157 -17.78 20.26 3.72
C SER A 157 -18.69 19.03 3.56
N HIS A 158 -18.12 17.88 3.18
CA HIS A 158 -18.89 16.67 2.93
C HIS A 158 -19.42 16.02 4.22
N ASN A 159 -20.43 15.16 4.06
CA ASN A 159 -20.99 14.36 5.14
C ASN A 159 -19.90 13.62 5.93
N LEU A 160 -20.06 13.56 7.25
CA LEU A 160 -19.11 12.92 8.16
C LEU A 160 -18.75 11.49 7.74
N LEU A 161 -19.74 10.70 7.31
CA LEU A 161 -19.54 9.34 6.80
C LEU A 161 -18.59 9.31 5.59
N ASN A 162 -18.77 10.19 4.60
CA ASN A 162 -17.94 10.23 3.40
C ASN A 162 -16.49 10.61 3.74
N ARG A 163 -16.32 11.52 4.71
CA ARG A 163 -15.00 11.94 5.21
C ARG A 163 -14.26 10.78 5.89
N ILE A 164 -14.97 10.02 6.71
CA ILE A 164 -14.42 8.84 7.39
C ILE A 164 -14.09 7.74 6.36
N LEU A 165 -15.00 7.45 5.43
CA LEU A 165 -14.79 6.43 4.38
C LEU A 165 -13.60 6.77 3.48
N TRP A 166 -13.46 8.05 3.11
CA TRP A 166 -12.31 8.52 2.34
C TRP A 166 -11.00 8.37 3.14
N ALA A 167 -10.97 8.78 4.40
CA ALA A 167 -9.78 8.58 5.25
C ALA A 167 -9.45 7.10 5.41
N PHE A 168 -10.47 6.27 5.59
CA PHE A 168 -10.35 4.82 5.70
C PHE A 168 -9.72 4.20 4.46
N CYS A 169 -10.17 4.54 3.25
CA CYS A 169 -9.63 3.95 2.03
C CYS A 169 -8.18 4.38 1.78
N VAL A 170 -7.82 5.63 2.07
CA VAL A 170 -6.42 6.12 1.99
C VAL A 170 -5.52 5.40 3.00
N TYR A 171 -5.98 5.23 4.24
CA TYR A 171 -5.21 4.50 5.24
C TYR A 171 -5.05 3.03 4.88
N LEU A 172 -6.12 2.41 4.38
CA LEU A 172 -6.10 1.01 3.98
C LEU A 172 -5.17 0.77 2.79
N GLU A 173 -5.19 1.66 1.78
CA GLU A 173 -4.28 1.61 0.64
C GLU A 173 -2.82 1.54 1.09
N ALA A 174 -2.41 2.45 1.98
CA ALA A 174 -1.03 2.57 2.44
C ALA A 174 -0.44 1.29 3.05
N VAL A 175 -1.29 0.40 3.61
CA VAL A 175 -0.87 -0.82 4.32
C VAL A 175 -1.40 -2.11 3.68
N SER A 176 -2.17 -2.02 2.61
CA SER A 176 -2.75 -3.17 1.88
C SER A 176 -1.72 -4.16 1.34
N VAL A 177 -0.46 -3.73 1.18
CA VAL A 177 0.67 -4.54 0.70
C VAL A 177 1.26 -5.47 1.78
N LEU A 178 0.92 -5.29 3.06
CA LEU A 178 1.52 -6.05 4.16
C LEU A 178 1.37 -7.59 4.03
N PRO A 179 0.22 -8.16 3.63
CA PRO A 179 0.10 -9.59 3.38
C PRO A 179 1.07 -10.09 2.30
N GLN A 180 1.27 -9.31 1.23
CA GLN A 180 2.20 -9.65 0.15
C GLN A 180 3.66 -9.72 0.66
N LEU A 181 4.07 -8.74 1.47
CA LEU A 181 5.41 -8.73 2.07
C LEU A 181 5.61 -9.94 2.99
N ARG A 182 4.57 -10.35 3.72
CA ARG A 182 4.61 -11.53 4.59
C ARG A 182 4.78 -12.82 3.79
N VAL A 183 4.05 -12.99 2.68
CA VAL A 183 4.23 -14.14 1.78
C VAL A 183 5.67 -14.19 1.24
N MET A 184 6.21 -13.06 0.77
CA MET A 184 7.59 -13.00 0.26
C MET A 184 8.63 -13.39 1.31
N GLN A 185 8.41 -13.04 2.58
CA GLN A 185 9.28 -13.45 3.68
C GLN A 185 9.14 -14.95 3.97
N ASN A 186 7.91 -15.45 4.06
CA ASN A 186 7.64 -16.85 4.35
C ASN A 186 8.18 -17.80 3.27
N THR A 187 8.11 -17.41 1.99
CA THR A 187 8.67 -18.20 0.88
C THR A 187 10.20 -18.24 0.91
N LYS A 188 10.87 -17.14 1.27
CA LYS A 188 12.34 -17.13 1.40
C LYS A 188 12.82 -18.03 2.52
N VAL A 189 12.14 -18.05 3.67
CA VAL A 189 12.50 -18.89 4.82
C VAL A 189 12.44 -20.38 4.49
N GLN A 190 11.61 -20.81 3.53
CA GLN A 190 11.54 -22.21 3.11
C GLN A 190 12.65 -22.63 2.13
N LEU A 191 13.29 -21.68 1.46
CA LEU A 191 14.37 -21.95 0.50
C LEU A 191 15.76 -22.01 1.16
N TYR A 192 15.85 -21.75 2.47
CA TYR A 192 17.04 -21.86 3.31
C TYR A 192 16.83 -22.95 4.35
#